data_AF-A0AAN0XYN7-F1
#
_entry.id   AF-A0AAN0XYN7-F1
#
_cell.length_a   1.000
_cell.length_b   1.000
_cell.length_c   1.000
_cell.angle_alpha   90.00
_cell.angle_beta   90.00
_cell.angle_gamma   90.00
#
_symmetry.space_group_name_H-M   'P 1'
#
loop_
_entity.id
_entity.type
_entity.pdbx_description
1 polymer ?
#
loop_
_entity_poly.entity_id
_entity_poly.type
_entity_poly.pdbx_seq_one_letter_code
_entity_poly.pdbx_strand_id
1 'polypeptide(L)'
;MLPPEQPYVKGPLSYDILDQRKLETVLSAYKSDIPLGMLEEEEDFRISVAGVQEKTALLFVEGQWCIPKGNTPTTHIIKLPIGEIQR
;
A
#
# COMPACT_ATOMS: atom_id res chain seq x y z
N MET A 1 -4.10 -5.12 18.99
CA MET A 1 -4.31 -3.66 19.16
C MET A 1 -3.18 -3.15 20.04
N LEU A 2 -2.50 -2.08 19.62
CA LEU A 2 -1.49 -1.43 20.46
C LEU A 2 -2.18 -0.88 21.73
N PRO A 3 -1.61 -1.06 22.93
CA PRO A 3 -2.14 -0.46 24.14
C PRO A 3 -2.11 1.06 24.04
N PRO A 4 -3.16 1.77 24.53
CA PRO A 4 -3.37 3.21 24.30
C PRO A 4 -2.33 4.13 24.96
N GLU A 5 -1.43 3.59 25.80
CA GLU A 5 -0.54 4.39 26.65
C GLU A 5 0.94 4.39 26.23
N GLN A 6 1.31 3.64 25.18
CA GLN A 6 2.69 3.70 24.69
C GLN A 6 2.78 4.77 23.59
N PRO A 7 3.57 5.84 23.77
CA PRO A 7 3.83 6.77 22.69
C PRO A 7 4.42 5.99 21.51
N TYR A 8 3.90 6.23 20.30
CA TYR A 8 4.49 5.67 19.09
C TYR A 8 5.95 6.10 19.03
N VAL A 9 6.86 5.16 19.29
CA VAL A 9 8.28 5.39 19.14
C VAL A 9 8.56 5.32 17.66
N LYS A 10 8.90 6.48 17.07
CA LYS A 10 9.30 6.57 15.67
C LYS A 10 10.63 5.84 15.50
N GLY A 11 10.56 4.54 15.22
CA GLY A 11 11.72 3.73 14.84
C GLY A 11 12.27 4.16 13.49
N PRO A 12 13.47 3.66 13.10
CA PRO A 12 13.96 3.85 11.74
C PRO A 12 12.91 3.34 10.75
N LEU A 13 12.65 4.12 9.70
CA LEU A 13 11.74 3.73 8.64
C LEU A 13 12.31 2.49 7.94
N SER A 14 11.54 1.41 7.91
CA SER A 14 11.88 0.19 7.17
C SER A 14 10.98 0.11 5.95
N TYR A 15 11.57 0.08 4.76
CA TYR A 15 10.82 0.09 3.51
C TYR A 15 11.65 -0.45 2.35
N ASP A 16 10.96 -0.96 1.33
CA ASP A 16 11.57 -1.27 0.04
C ASP A 16 11.21 -0.21 -0.99
N ILE A 17 12.20 0.25 -1.75
CA ILE A 17 11.97 1.20 -2.84
C ILE A 17 11.25 0.46 -3.97
N LEU A 18 10.16 1.07 -4.45
CA LEU A 18 9.47 0.64 -5.64
C LEU A 18 10.12 1.27 -6.86
N ASP A 19 10.64 0.42 -7.75
CA ASP A 19 10.93 0.85 -9.11
C ASP A 19 9.63 1.07 -9.89
N GLN A 20 9.75 1.70 -11.06
CA GLN A 20 8.61 2.04 -11.91
C GLN A 20 7.77 0.82 -12.29
N ARG A 21 8.41 -0.33 -12.56
CA ARG A 21 7.73 -1.54 -13.02
C ARG A 21 6.93 -2.19 -11.89
N LYS A 22 7.52 -2.25 -10.70
CA LYS A 22 6.84 -2.74 -9.49
C LYS A 22 5.71 -1.81 -9.11
N LEU A 23 5.91 -0.50 -9.17
CA LEU A 23 4.86 0.48 -8.91
C LEU A 23 3.67 0.30 -9.86
N GLU A 24 3.92 0.18 -11.18
CA GLU A 24 2.87 -0.09 -12.16
C GLU A 24 2.14 -1.41 -11.87
N THR A 25 2.87 -2.44 -11.46
CA THR A 25 2.29 -3.73 -11.10
C THR A 25 1.35 -3.58 -9.90
N VAL A 26 1.79 -2.94 -8.81
CA VAL A 26 0.99 -2.66 -7.60
C VAL A 26 -0.25 -1.83 -7.95
N LEU A 27 -0.09 -0.82 -8.80
CA LEU A 27 -1.18 0.06 -9.21
C LEU A 27 -2.12 -0.59 -10.23
N SER A 28 -1.73 -1.67 -10.90
CA SER A 28 -2.55 -2.37 -11.91
C SER A 28 -3.23 -3.64 -11.37
N ALA A 29 -2.82 -4.13 -10.20
CA ALA A 29 -3.33 -5.36 -9.59
C ALA A 29 -4.86 -5.36 -9.42
N TYR A 30 -5.49 -4.20 -9.25
CA TYR A 30 -6.96 -4.05 -9.21
C TYR A 30 -7.68 -4.52 -10.49
N LYS A 31 -6.99 -4.56 -11.63
CA LYS A 31 -7.59 -4.95 -12.93
C LYS A 31 -7.74 -6.46 -13.09
N SER A 32 -7.14 -7.25 -12.20
CA SER A 32 -6.96 -8.69 -12.42
C SER A 32 -7.90 -9.58 -11.60
N ASP A 33 -8.95 -9.04 -10.95
CA ASP A 33 -9.78 -9.77 -9.98
C ASP A 33 -8.96 -10.39 -8.82
N ILE A 34 -7.72 -9.93 -8.65
CA ILE A 34 -6.81 -10.32 -7.59
C ILE A 34 -7.06 -9.36 -6.42
N PRO A 35 -7.54 -9.83 -5.26
CA PRO A 35 -7.67 -9.00 -4.07
C PRO A 35 -6.41 -8.15 -3.83
N LEU A 36 -6.63 -6.83 -3.75
CA LEU A 36 -5.63 -5.77 -3.51
C LEU A 36 -4.42 -6.27 -2.70
N GLY A 37 -3.28 -6.44 -3.37
CA GLY A 37 -2.00 -6.73 -2.73
C GLY A 37 -1.47 -8.17 -2.84
N MET A 38 -2.13 -9.08 -3.55
CA MET A 38 -1.51 -10.39 -3.84
C MET A 38 -0.52 -10.31 -5.01
N LEU A 39 0.65 -9.71 -4.74
CA LEU A 39 1.87 -10.19 -5.36
C LEU A 39 2.33 -11.35 -4.47
N GLU A 40 2.41 -12.57 -5.02
CA GLU A 40 2.82 -13.77 -4.27
C GLU A 40 4.20 -13.59 -3.57
N GLU A 41 4.99 -12.60 -3.99
CA GLU A 41 6.30 -12.27 -3.42
C GLU A 41 6.25 -11.28 -2.22
N GLU A 42 5.12 -10.61 -1.95
CA GLU A 42 5.02 -9.58 -0.91
C GLU A 42 3.83 -9.83 0.03
N GLU A 43 3.86 -10.96 0.75
CA GLU A 43 2.81 -11.41 1.68
C GLU A 43 2.46 -10.42 2.82
N ASP A 44 3.34 -9.46 3.11
CA ASP A 44 3.24 -8.57 4.27
C ASP A 44 2.52 -7.24 3.98
N PHE A 45 2.15 -6.98 2.72
CA PHE A 45 1.54 -5.71 2.33
C PHE A 45 0.02 -5.82 2.17
N ARG A 46 -0.69 -5.89 3.30
CA ARG A 46 -2.17 -5.88 3.34
C ARG A 46 -2.70 -4.57 3.93
N ILE A 47 -2.93 -3.57 3.09
CA ILE A 47 -3.60 -2.33 3.50
C ILE A 47 -4.92 -2.16 2.75
N SER A 48 -5.94 -2.87 3.20
CA SER A 48 -7.32 -2.64 2.77
C SER A 48 -7.93 -1.51 3.61
N VAL A 49 -8.01 -0.32 3.04
CA VAL A 49 -8.71 0.81 3.67
C VAL A 49 -10.21 0.67 3.37
N ALA A 50 -11.10 1.05 4.29
CA ALA A 50 -12.55 0.94 4.14
C ALA A 50 -13.14 1.84 3.04
N GLY A 51 -14.13 1.37 2.27
CA GLY A 51 -14.89 2.15 1.27
C GLY A 51 -15.20 1.39 -0.03
N VAL A 52 -16.11 1.92 -0.87
CA VAL A 52 -16.62 1.29 -2.12
C VAL A 52 -15.61 1.29 -3.27
N GLN A 53 -14.60 2.16 -3.22
CA GLN A 53 -13.55 2.27 -4.23
C GLN A 53 -12.26 1.60 -3.75
N GLU A 54 -11.62 0.89 -4.67
CA GLU A 54 -10.29 0.29 -4.48
C GLU A 54 -9.22 1.34 -4.20
N LYS A 55 -8.39 1.05 -3.21
CA LYS A 55 -7.33 1.95 -2.76
C LYS A 55 -6.18 1.17 -2.16
N THR A 56 -4.99 1.68 -2.41
CA THR A 56 -3.74 1.21 -1.81
C THR A 56 -3.11 2.35 -1.03
N ALA A 57 -2.23 2.06 -0.08
CA ALA A 57 -1.55 3.07 0.70
C ALA A 57 -0.04 2.84 0.69
N LEU A 58 0.75 3.81 0.21
CA LEU A 58 2.20 3.67 0.08
C LEU A 58 2.95 4.68 0.98
N LEU A 59 4.24 4.43 1.18
CA LEU A 59 5.19 5.40 1.72
C LEU A 59 5.80 6.20 0.57
N PHE A 60 5.88 7.53 0.71
CA PHE A 60 6.62 8.40 -0.19
C PHE A 60 7.71 9.11 0.60
N VAL A 61 8.97 8.84 0.27
CA VAL A 61 10.15 9.37 0.96
C VAL A 61 11.22 9.75 -0.07
N GLU A 62 11.83 10.92 0.10
CA GLU A 62 12.90 11.42 -0.78
C GLU A 62 12.58 11.39 -2.29
N GLY A 63 11.31 11.61 -2.66
CA GLY A 63 10.88 11.61 -4.05
C GLY A 63 10.60 10.22 -4.63
N GLN A 64 10.65 9.17 -3.80
CA GLN A 64 10.48 7.79 -4.21
C GLN A 64 9.28 7.13 -3.53
N TRP A 65 8.59 6.28 -4.29
CA TRP A 65 7.55 5.41 -3.76
C TRP A 65 8.18 4.18 -3.12
N CYS A 66 7.66 3.79 -1.96
CA CYS A 66 8.18 2.67 -1.20
C CYS A 66 7.05 1.84 -0.58
N ILE A 67 7.32 0.54 -0.42
CA ILE A 67 6.49 -0.37 0.37
C ILE A 67 6.98 -0.31 1.82
N PRO A 68 6.18 0.21 2.75
CA PRO A 68 6.54 0.18 4.16
C PRO A 68 6.58 -1.26 4.69
N LYS A 69 7.53 -1.52 5.59
CA LYS A 69 7.69 -2.80 6.30
C LYS A 69 7.44 -2.65 7.79
N GLY A 70 6.92 -3.71 8.40
CA GLY A 70 6.63 -3.77 9.84
C GLY A 70 5.71 -2.63 10.30
N ASN A 71 6.17 -1.85 11.28
CA ASN A 71 5.39 -0.74 11.85
C ASN A 71 5.60 0.60 11.14
N THR A 72 6.22 0.59 9.96
CA THR A 72 6.42 1.80 9.16
C THR A 72 5.08 2.28 8.62
N PRO A 73 4.62 3.50 8.94
CA PRO A 73 3.33 3.98 8.47
C PRO A 73 3.40 4.37 6.99
N THR A 74 2.26 4.27 6.31
CA THR A 74 2.06 4.87 5.00
C THR A 74 1.82 6.37 5.13
N THR A 75 2.08 7.11 4.06
CA THR A 75 1.90 8.58 4.03
C THR A 75 0.85 9.01 3.00
N HIS A 76 0.57 8.17 2.00
CA HIS A 76 -0.33 8.50 0.90
C HIS A 76 -1.33 7.36 0.68
N ILE A 77 -2.59 7.72 0.50
CA ILE A 77 -3.63 6.81 0.01
C ILE A 77 -3.83 7.11 -1.47
N ILE A 78 -3.61 6.10 -2.30
CA ILE A 78 -3.80 6.17 -3.74
C ILE A 78 -5.14 5.52 -4.05
N LYS A 79 -6.05 6.33 -4.62
CA LYS A 79 -7.35 5.87 -5.10
C LYS A 79 -7.17 5.36 -6.52
N LEU A 80 -7.44 4.08 -6.73
CA LEU A 80 -7.33 3.49 -8.06
C LEU A 80 -8.58 3.83 -8.86
N PRO A 81 -8.48 4.01 -10.20
CA PRO A 81 -9.65 4.23 -11.03
C PRO A 81 -10.65 3.10 -10.80
N ILE A 82 -11.91 3.44 -10.59
CA ILE A 82 -13.00 2.46 -10.63
C ILE A 82 -12.98 1.93 -12.06
N GLY A 83 -12.83 0.60 -12.23
CA GLY A 83 -12.99 -0.01 -13.54
C GLY A 83 -14.32 0.47 -14.14
N GLU A 84 -14.35 0.79 -15.44
CA GLU A 84 -15.62 1.10 -16.09
C GLU A 84 -16.61 0.00 -15.75
N ILE A 85 -17.78 0.39 -15.21
CA ILE A 85 -18.90 -0.54 -15.08
C ILE A 85 -19.28 -0.86 -16.52
N GLN A 86 -18.74 -1.94 -17.09
CA GLN A 86 -19.23 -2.46 -18.35
C GLN A 86 -20.67 -2.88 -18.08
N ARG A 87 -21.59 -2.09 -18.65
CA ARG A 87 -23.03 -2.24 -18.53
C ARG A 87 -23.53 -3.34 -19.46
#